data_AF-A0A3D4EZL0-F1
#
_entry.id   AF-A0A3D4EZL0-F1
#
_cell.length_a   1.000
_cell.length_b   1.000
_cell.length_c   1.000
_cell.angle_alpha   90.00
_cell.angle_beta   90.00
_cell.angle_gamma   90.00
#
_symmetry.space_group_name_H-M   'P 1'
#
loop_
_entity.id
_entity.type
_entity.pdbx_description
1 polymer ?
#
loop_
_entity_poly.entity_id
_entity_poly.type
_entity_poly.pdbx_seq_one_letter_code
_entity_poly.pdbx_strand_id
1 'polypeptide(L)'
;MFLEALASAFPSNTYTQKECFEFTRTTSSYQSLSRRGQGIMERVLLGDSGITRRHFCTDSPAAMFKEGAQELNEYFEREAPALSIAALKKTGVDPSKIDALIICTCTGYLCPGVTSHVAENMGMRDDVYLQDIVGLGCGAALPMMRAAEGFLAANPGKKVATVAVEICSAALFMNEEPGVLISMCLFGDGASAAIWSDEEGDGRWKVGKFDTIHVPEHREKIRFINSG
;
A
#
# COMPACT_ATOMS: atom_id res chain seq x y z
N MET A 1 -15.24 -10.17 13.90
CA MET A 1 -15.95 -9.29 12.94
C MET A 1 -16.31 -10.08 11.68
N PHE A 2 -17.31 -9.65 10.91
CA PHE A 2 -17.77 -10.27 9.67
C PHE A 2 -17.40 -9.42 8.46
N LEU A 3 -16.94 -10.07 7.38
CA LEU A 3 -16.61 -9.42 6.11
C LEU A 3 -17.88 -9.23 5.28
N GLU A 4 -18.24 -7.98 4.98
CA GLU A 4 -19.39 -7.65 4.12
C GLU A 4 -18.99 -7.52 2.65
N ALA A 5 -17.86 -6.90 2.38
CA ALA A 5 -17.35 -6.68 1.03
C ALA A 5 -15.83 -6.59 1.03
N LEU A 6 -15.21 -7.04 -0.06
CA LEU A 6 -13.78 -6.95 -0.30
C LEU A 6 -13.55 -6.59 -1.77
N ALA A 7 -12.73 -5.58 -2.02
CA ALA A 7 -12.39 -5.18 -3.37
C ALA A 7 -10.94 -4.67 -3.44
N SER A 8 -10.35 -4.76 -4.63
CA SER A 8 -9.02 -4.22 -4.89
C SER A 8 -9.01 -3.31 -6.13
N ALA A 9 -8.16 -2.30 -6.09
CA ALA A 9 -7.87 -1.42 -7.21
C ALA A 9 -6.37 -1.43 -7.51
N PHE A 10 -6.07 -1.51 -8.79
CA PHE A 10 -4.71 -1.44 -9.32
C PHE A 10 -4.69 -0.36 -10.40
N PRO A 11 -3.59 0.39 -10.53
CA PRO A 11 -3.40 1.30 -11.65
C PRO A 11 -3.45 0.59 -13.00
N SER A 12 -3.82 1.33 -14.05
CA SER A 12 -3.90 0.79 -15.41
C SER A 12 -2.53 0.53 -16.04
N ASN A 13 -1.49 1.27 -15.64
CA ASN A 13 -0.15 1.06 -16.19
C ASN A 13 0.43 -0.20 -15.57
N THR A 14 0.79 -1.13 -16.44
CA THR A 14 1.18 -2.48 -16.04
C THR A 14 2.29 -2.97 -16.94
N TYR A 15 3.30 -3.57 -16.32
CA TYR A 15 4.57 -3.92 -16.95
C TYR A 15 4.97 -5.30 -16.50
N THR A 16 5.44 -6.12 -17.44
CA THR A 16 6.12 -7.38 -17.15
C THR A 16 7.42 -7.12 -16.42
N GLN A 17 7.96 -8.13 -15.72
CA GLN A 17 9.28 -7.99 -15.09
C GLN A 17 10.39 -7.65 -16.11
N LYS A 18 10.28 -8.19 -17.34
CA LYS A 18 11.19 -7.86 -18.43
C LYS A 18 11.09 -6.39 -18.85
N GLU A 19 9.89 -5.86 -19.05
CA GLU A 19 9.69 -4.43 -19.34
C GLU A 19 10.22 -3.55 -18.19
N CYS A 20 10.04 -4.01 -16.95
CA CYS A 20 10.64 -3.34 -15.79
C CYS A 20 12.15 -3.27 -15.85
N PHE A 21 12.82 -4.37 -16.22
CA PHE A 21 14.26 -4.35 -16.45
C PHE A 21 14.65 -3.42 -17.59
N GLU A 22 13.90 -3.43 -18.69
CA GLU A 22 14.18 -2.64 -19.89
C GLU A 22 14.15 -1.14 -19.64
N PHE A 23 13.20 -0.63 -18.85
CA PHE A 23 13.19 0.80 -18.48
C PHE A 23 14.14 1.10 -17.32
N THR A 24 14.37 0.16 -16.39
CA THR A 24 15.26 0.41 -15.25
C THR A 24 16.70 0.59 -15.72
N ARG A 25 17.16 -0.22 -16.68
CA ARG A 25 18.53 -0.15 -17.21
C ARG A 25 18.87 1.14 -17.96
N THR A 26 17.86 1.93 -18.35
CA THR A 26 18.07 3.23 -19.00
C THR A 26 18.27 4.36 -18.00
N THR A 27 17.98 4.13 -16.73
CA THR A 27 18.14 5.13 -15.66
C THR A 27 19.61 5.35 -15.32
N SER A 28 19.97 6.59 -14.99
CA SER A 28 21.30 6.92 -14.46
C SER A 28 21.60 6.18 -13.15
N SER A 29 20.58 5.97 -12.32
CA SER A 29 20.68 5.26 -11.04
C SER A 29 21.10 3.81 -11.24
N TYR A 30 20.60 3.11 -12.26
CA TYR A 30 21.06 1.76 -12.60
C TYR A 30 22.47 1.76 -13.19
N GLN A 31 22.77 2.72 -14.07
CA GLN A 31 24.07 2.80 -14.74
C GLN A 31 25.23 3.11 -13.78
N SER A 32 24.95 3.76 -12.65
CA SER A 32 25.95 4.02 -11.60
C SER A 32 26.22 2.82 -10.70
N LEU A 33 25.36 1.78 -10.71
CA LEU A 33 25.58 0.56 -9.95
C LEU A 33 26.81 -0.20 -10.43
N SER A 34 27.46 -0.89 -9.50
CA SER A 34 28.48 -1.88 -9.76
C SER A 34 27.94 -3.01 -10.64
N ARG A 35 28.82 -3.73 -11.35
CA ARG A 35 28.44 -4.94 -12.10
C ARG A 35 27.71 -5.97 -11.23
N ARG A 36 28.05 -6.03 -9.94
CA ARG A 36 27.38 -6.89 -8.97
C ARG A 36 25.94 -6.42 -8.73
N GLY A 37 25.73 -5.13 -8.48
CA GLY A 37 24.40 -4.56 -8.26
C GLY A 37 23.49 -4.74 -9.48
N GLN A 38 24.01 -4.42 -10.67
CA GLN A 38 23.31 -4.66 -11.94
C GLN A 38 22.93 -6.13 -12.12
N GLY A 39 23.87 -7.05 -11.85
CA GLY A 39 23.63 -8.49 -11.95
C GLY A 39 22.60 -9.03 -10.96
N ILE A 40 22.43 -8.40 -9.78
CA ILE A 40 21.36 -8.77 -8.84
C ILE A 40 20.00 -8.43 -9.45
N MET A 41 19.83 -7.18 -9.90
CA MET A 41 18.56 -6.75 -10.49
C MET A 41 18.22 -7.53 -11.77
N GLU A 42 19.21 -7.76 -12.64
CA GLU A 42 19.03 -8.56 -13.85
C GLU A 42 18.54 -9.97 -13.52
N ARG A 43 19.15 -10.64 -12.54
CA ARG A 43 18.72 -11.98 -12.11
C ARG A 43 17.31 -12.00 -11.54
N VAL A 44 16.92 -10.99 -10.77
CA VAL A 44 15.58 -10.96 -10.14
C VAL A 44 14.50 -10.59 -11.17
N LEU A 45 14.78 -9.64 -12.07
CA LEU A 45 13.81 -9.17 -13.07
C LEU A 45 13.72 -10.06 -14.30
N LEU A 46 14.79 -10.76 -14.68
CA LEU A 46 14.77 -11.69 -15.83
C LEU A 46 14.68 -13.16 -15.42
N GLY A 47 14.85 -13.47 -14.14
CA GLY A 47 14.69 -14.81 -13.59
C GLY A 47 13.26 -15.14 -13.19
N ASP A 48 13.09 -16.30 -12.57
CA ASP A 48 11.80 -16.76 -12.06
C ASP A 48 11.56 -16.20 -10.64
N SER A 49 11.04 -14.98 -10.55
CA SER A 49 10.64 -14.36 -9.29
C SER A 49 9.22 -14.73 -8.84
N GLY A 50 8.47 -15.47 -9.67
CA GLY A 50 7.03 -15.69 -9.49
C GLY A 50 6.17 -14.45 -9.78
N ILE A 51 6.75 -13.33 -10.22
CA ILE A 51 6.03 -12.10 -10.57
C ILE A 51 5.96 -11.98 -12.08
N THR A 52 4.75 -12.14 -12.65
CA THR A 52 4.56 -11.91 -14.08
C THR A 52 4.58 -10.42 -14.41
N ARG A 53 3.82 -9.61 -13.65
CA ARG A 53 3.61 -8.18 -13.90
C ARG A 53 3.50 -7.38 -12.62
N ARG A 54 3.81 -6.08 -12.72
CA ARG A 54 3.61 -5.07 -11.68
C ARG A 54 2.78 -3.92 -12.23
N HIS A 55 2.10 -3.21 -11.33
CA HIS A 55 1.29 -2.05 -11.65
C HIS A 55 1.92 -0.79 -11.05
N PHE A 56 1.81 0.34 -11.76
CA PHE A 56 2.31 1.63 -11.28
C PHE A 56 1.31 2.75 -11.59
N CYS A 57 1.15 3.73 -10.70
CA CYS A 57 0.28 4.89 -10.95
C CYS A 57 0.81 5.78 -12.10
N THR A 58 2.10 5.70 -12.44
CA THR A 58 2.74 6.45 -13.53
C THR A 58 2.93 5.59 -14.78
N ASP A 59 2.87 6.21 -15.96
CA ASP A 59 3.22 5.60 -17.25
C ASP A 59 4.74 5.65 -17.54
N SER A 60 5.49 6.38 -16.71
CA SER A 60 6.94 6.50 -16.76
C SER A 60 7.61 6.15 -15.42
N PRO A 61 7.60 4.87 -14.99
CA PRO A 61 8.24 4.46 -13.74
C PRO A 61 9.75 4.76 -13.69
N ALA A 62 10.42 4.77 -14.85
CA ALA A 62 11.84 5.10 -14.95
C ALA A 62 12.16 6.54 -14.52
N ALA A 63 11.23 7.49 -14.69
CA ALA A 63 11.43 8.87 -14.28
C ALA A 63 11.52 9.02 -12.75
N MET A 64 10.74 8.21 -12.02
CA MET A 64 10.66 8.24 -10.56
C MET A 64 12.01 8.01 -9.87
N PHE A 65 12.95 7.30 -10.51
CA PHE A 65 14.30 7.07 -9.97
C PHE A 65 15.20 8.31 -9.89
N LYS A 66 14.78 9.43 -10.48
CA LYS A 66 15.50 10.71 -10.43
C LYS A 66 14.89 11.69 -9.43
N GLU A 67 13.69 11.40 -8.97
CA GLU A 67 12.92 12.30 -8.12
C GLU A 67 13.48 12.31 -6.69
N GLY A 68 13.41 13.47 -6.04
CA GLY A 68 13.78 13.64 -4.65
C GLY A 68 12.67 13.22 -3.70
N ALA A 69 12.96 13.24 -2.40
CA ALA A 69 12.00 12.86 -1.38
C ALA A 69 10.73 13.74 -1.39
N GLN A 70 10.85 15.01 -1.80
CA GLN A 70 9.70 15.92 -1.89
C GLN A 70 8.78 15.52 -3.04
N GLU A 71 9.32 15.38 -4.25
CA GLU A 71 8.56 15.07 -5.46
C GLU A 71 7.90 13.69 -5.37
N LEU A 72 8.61 12.74 -4.76
CA LEU A 72 8.07 11.42 -4.43
C LEU A 72 6.92 11.49 -3.42
N ASN A 73 7.01 12.35 -2.39
CA ASN A 73 5.91 12.52 -1.45
C ASN A 73 4.72 13.21 -2.09
N GLU A 74 4.92 14.28 -2.87
CA GLU A 74 3.85 14.96 -3.63
C GLU A 74 3.14 13.99 -4.59
N TYR A 75 3.90 13.06 -5.17
CA TYR A 75 3.35 11.96 -5.96
C TYR A 75 2.48 11.02 -5.11
N PHE A 76 2.96 10.59 -3.93
CA PHE A 76 2.16 9.80 -2.99
C PHE A 76 0.87 10.53 -2.55
N GLU A 77 0.95 11.82 -2.21
CA GLU A 77 -0.18 12.63 -1.75
C GLU A 77 -1.32 12.65 -2.77
N ARG A 78 -0.98 12.65 -4.07
CA ARG A 78 -1.95 12.59 -5.15
C ARG A 78 -2.52 11.18 -5.35
N GLU A 79 -1.65 10.17 -5.41
CA GLU A 79 -2.04 8.83 -5.87
C GLU A 79 -2.69 7.98 -4.77
N ALA A 80 -2.25 8.10 -3.51
CA ALA A 80 -2.74 7.25 -2.43
C ALA A 80 -4.23 7.47 -2.12
N PRO A 81 -4.75 8.71 -1.99
CA PRO A 81 -6.19 8.93 -1.82
C PRO A 81 -6.99 8.45 -3.03
N ALA A 82 -6.52 8.73 -4.25
CA ALA A 82 -7.21 8.34 -5.49
C ALA A 82 -7.36 6.81 -5.61
N LEU A 83 -6.30 6.06 -5.33
CA LEU A 83 -6.33 4.60 -5.41
C LEU A 83 -7.15 3.97 -4.28
N SER A 84 -7.12 4.56 -3.08
CA SER A 84 -7.97 4.17 -1.95
C SER A 84 -9.45 4.34 -2.28
N ILE A 85 -9.83 5.48 -2.86
CA ILE A 85 -11.18 5.77 -3.36
C ILE A 85 -11.60 4.74 -4.40
N ALA A 86 -10.72 4.40 -5.35
CA ALA A 86 -11.02 3.41 -6.38
C ALA A 86 -11.29 2.02 -5.78
N ALA A 87 -10.53 1.60 -4.76
CA ALA A 87 -10.78 0.33 -4.07
C ALA A 87 -12.11 0.36 -3.29
N LEU A 88 -12.38 1.43 -2.53
CA LEU A 88 -13.62 1.57 -1.77
C LEU A 88 -14.86 1.60 -2.67
N LYS A 89 -14.84 2.35 -3.78
CA LYS A 89 -15.96 2.39 -4.73
C LYS A 89 -16.33 1.00 -5.26
N LYS A 90 -15.34 0.13 -5.49
CA LYS A 90 -15.58 -1.24 -5.97
C LYS A 90 -16.22 -2.16 -4.93
N THR A 91 -16.20 -1.81 -3.65
CA THR A 91 -16.94 -2.57 -2.62
C THR A 91 -18.46 -2.42 -2.80
N GLY A 92 -18.91 -1.37 -3.48
CA GLY A 92 -20.33 -1.07 -3.68
C GLY A 92 -21.06 -0.55 -2.45
N VAL A 93 -20.36 -0.36 -1.32
CA VAL A 93 -20.96 0.16 -0.09
C VAL A 93 -21.13 1.68 -0.16
N ASP A 94 -22.31 2.15 0.25
CA ASP A 94 -22.61 3.57 0.38
C ASP A 94 -21.69 4.21 1.44
N PRO A 95 -20.86 5.21 1.07
CA PRO A 95 -19.94 5.87 2.00
C PRO A 95 -20.64 6.52 3.19
N SER A 96 -21.89 6.94 3.05
CA SER A 96 -22.67 7.54 4.14
C SER A 96 -23.02 6.54 5.25
N LYS A 97 -22.86 5.23 4.99
CA LYS A 97 -23.09 4.13 5.94
C LYS A 97 -21.83 3.68 6.67
N ILE A 98 -20.67 4.22 6.34
CA ILE A 98 -19.42 3.91 7.03
C ILE A 98 -19.32 4.74 8.31
N ASP A 99 -19.00 4.11 9.44
CA ASP A 99 -18.83 4.77 10.73
C ASP A 99 -17.37 5.00 11.11
N ALA A 100 -16.46 4.18 10.57
CA ALA A 100 -15.03 4.38 10.69
C ALA A 100 -14.31 4.04 9.38
N LEU A 101 -13.33 4.87 9.04
CA LEU A 101 -12.39 4.64 7.96
C LEU A 101 -10.98 4.53 8.55
N ILE A 102 -10.38 3.35 8.43
CA ILE A 102 -9.01 3.07 8.86
C ILE A 102 -8.17 2.77 7.62
N ILE A 103 -7.11 3.55 7.38
CA ILE A 103 -6.23 3.34 6.23
C ILE A 103 -4.82 3.02 6.73
N CYS A 104 -4.16 2.03 6.13
CA CYS A 104 -2.75 1.77 6.37
C CYS A 104 -1.89 1.89 5.11
N THR A 105 -0.66 2.39 5.30
CA THR A 105 0.35 2.55 4.25
C THR A 105 1.75 2.66 4.87
N CYS A 106 2.79 2.37 4.09
CA CYS A 106 4.17 2.69 4.45
C CYS A 106 4.96 3.42 3.35
N THR A 107 4.32 3.76 2.22
CA THR A 107 5.00 4.32 1.05
C THR A 107 5.06 5.85 1.02
N GLY A 108 4.53 6.54 2.02
CA GLY A 108 4.57 7.99 2.09
C GLY A 108 3.91 8.55 3.34
N TYR A 109 3.82 9.87 3.41
CA TYR A 109 3.20 10.60 4.52
C TYR A 109 2.37 11.76 3.99
N LEU A 110 1.23 12.02 4.64
CA LEU A 110 0.31 13.09 4.28
C LEU A 110 -0.36 13.62 5.55
N CYS A 111 -0.52 14.94 5.67
CA CYS A 111 -1.16 15.59 6.82
C CYS A 111 -1.94 16.84 6.36
N PRO A 112 -3.29 16.89 6.50
CA PRO A 112 -4.20 15.86 7.05
C PRO A 112 -4.11 14.52 6.32
N GLY A 113 -4.30 13.39 7.02
CA GLY A 113 -3.98 12.05 6.49
C GLY A 113 -4.84 11.57 5.32
N VAL A 114 -4.46 10.42 4.74
CA VAL A 114 -5.15 9.82 3.57
C VAL A 114 -6.63 9.61 3.87
N THR A 115 -6.96 9.20 5.10
CA THR A 115 -8.35 9.07 5.56
C THR A 115 -9.19 10.34 5.36
N SER A 116 -8.63 11.51 5.68
CA SER A 116 -9.30 12.82 5.54
C SER A 116 -9.66 13.10 4.09
N HIS A 117 -8.70 12.96 3.18
CA HIS A 117 -8.90 13.19 1.75
C HIS A 117 -9.88 12.17 1.15
N VAL A 118 -9.81 10.91 1.56
CA VAL A 118 -10.74 9.87 1.09
C VAL A 118 -12.15 10.14 1.59
N ALA A 119 -12.32 10.50 2.86
CA ALA A 119 -13.64 10.77 3.45
C ALA A 119 -14.34 11.95 2.78
N GLU A 120 -13.62 13.06 2.58
CA GLU A 120 -14.13 14.25 1.89
C GLU A 120 -14.56 13.90 0.45
N ASN A 121 -13.67 13.28 -0.33
CA ASN A 121 -13.94 12.96 -1.74
C ASN A 121 -15.02 11.88 -1.95
N MET A 122 -15.25 11.03 -0.95
CA MET A 122 -16.32 10.02 -0.99
C MET A 122 -17.66 10.52 -0.44
N GLY A 123 -17.70 11.73 0.11
CA GLY A 123 -18.90 12.27 0.77
C GLY A 123 -19.31 11.45 2.00
N MET A 124 -18.32 11.00 2.77
CA MET A 124 -18.58 10.38 4.08
C MET A 124 -19.16 11.43 5.04
N ARG A 125 -19.77 10.97 6.13
CA ARG A 125 -20.35 11.85 7.14
C ARG A 125 -19.26 12.63 7.87
N ASP A 126 -19.56 13.85 8.31
CA ASP A 126 -18.63 14.71 9.06
C ASP A 126 -18.19 14.09 10.41
N ASP A 127 -18.95 13.12 10.92
CA ASP A 127 -18.69 12.41 12.18
C ASP A 127 -18.01 11.04 11.99
N VAL A 128 -17.55 10.71 10.78
CA VAL A 128 -16.83 9.45 10.52
C VAL A 128 -15.55 9.41 11.35
N TYR A 129 -15.28 8.27 12.00
CA TYR A 129 -14.04 8.06 12.72
C TYR A 129 -12.90 7.79 11.74
N LEU A 130 -11.88 8.66 11.73
CA LEU A 130 -10.75 8.57 10.81
C LEU A 130 -9.47 8.13 11.54
N GLN A 131 -8.78 7.12 11.00
CA GLN A 131 -7.52 6.65 11.56
C GLN A 131 -6.51 6.22 10.47
N ASP A 132 -5.42 6.96 10.34
CA ASP A 132 -4.28 6.58 9.49
C ASP A 132 -3.24 5.78 10.31
N ILE A 133 -2.84 4.63 9.78
CA ILE A 133 -1.82 3.74 10.36
C ILE A 133 -0.62 3.71 9.43
N VAL A 134 0.46 4.39 9.83
CA VAL A 134 1.66 4.56 8.98
C VAL A 134 2.86 3.80 9.56
N GLY A 135 3.69 3.22 8.68
CA GLY A 135 5.02 2.73 9.04
C GLY A 135 5.10 1.28 9.53
N LEU A 136 4.02 0.50 9.41
CA LEU A 136 3.99 -0.92 9.79
C LEU A 136 4.40 -1.88 8.67
N GLY A 137 4.67 -1.36 7.46
CA GLY A 137 5.13 -2.14 6.31
C GLY A 137 4.12 -3.18 5.84
N CYS A 138 4.60 -4.25 5.20
CA CYS A 138 3.76 -5.35 4.70
C CYS A 138 2.93 -6.06 5.78
N GLY A 139 3.25 -5.86 7.07
CA GLY A 139 2.48 -6.41 8.20
C GLY A 139 1.26 -5.57 8.61
N ALA A 140 1.06 -4.38 8.04
CA ALA A 140 0.10 -3.38 8.52
C ALA A 140 -1.37 -3.83 8.53
N ALA A 141 -1.74 -4.77 7.64
CA ALA A 141 -3.13 -5.22 7.51
C ALA A 141 -3.69 -5.83 8.81
N LEU A 142 -2.88 -6.62 9.53
CA LEU A 142 -3.34 -7.27 10.77
C LEU A 142 -3.55 -6.27 11.93
N PRO A 143 -2.60 -5.38 12.27
CA PRO A 143 -2.85 -4.28 13.21
C PRO A 143 -4.05 -3.40 12.84
N MET A 144 -4.22 -3.07 11.56
CA MET A 144 -5.38 -2.32 11.07
C MET A 144 -6.69 -3.07 11.33
N MET A 145 -6.74 -4.37 11.02
CA MET A 145 -7.90 -5.21 11.31
C MET A 145 -8.16 -5.37 12.80
N ARG A 146 -7.13 -5.39 13.65
CA ARG A 146 -7.29 -5.39 15.11
C ARG A 146 -7.92 -4.09 15.60
N ALA A 147 -7.50 -2.95 15.03
CA ALA A 147 -8.12 -1.66 15.33
C ALA A 147 -9.60 -1.64 14.90
N ALA A 148 -9.92 -2.17 13.72
CA ALA A 148 -11.30 -2.32 13.25
C ALA A 148 -12.15 -3.21 14.17
N GLU A 149 -11.62 -4.36 14.60
CA GLU A 149 -12.29 -5.25 15.56
C GLU A 149 -12.55 -4.54 16.89
N GLY A 150 -11.56 -3.80 17.41
CA GLY A 150 -11.71 -3.00 18.63
C GLY A 150 -12.78 -1.91 18.50
N PHE A 151 -12.82 -1.21 17.36
CA PHE A 151 -13.85 -0.21 17.09
C PHE A 151 -15.26 -0.83 17.10
N LEU A 152 -15.45 -1.96 16.40
CA LEU A 152 -16.73 -2.67 16.34
C LEU A 152 -17.15 -3.19 17.71
N ALA A 153 -16.21 -3.70 18.51
CA ALA A 153 -16.51 -4.17 19.87
C ALA A 153 -16.98 -3.02 20.78
N ALA A 154 -16.43 -1.81 20.60
CA ALA A 154 -16.84 -0.62 21.36
C ALA A 154 -18.13 0.03 20.81
N ASN A 155 -18.47 -0.22 19.55
CA ASN A 155 -19.60 0.42 18.85
C ASN A 155 -20.45 -0.64 18.11
N PRO A 156 -21.32 -1.39 18.82
CA PRO A 156 -22.15 -2.41 18.19
C PRO A 156 -23.07 -1.85 17.10
N GLY A 157 -23.29 -2.62 16.04
CA GLY A 157 -24.13 -2.26 14.89
C GLY A 157 -23.52 -1.22 13.95
N LYS A 158 -22.23 -0.90 14.09
CA LYS A 158 -21.50 0.02 13.21
C LYS A 158 -20.78 -0.70 12.07
N LYS A 159 -20.37 0.07 11.05
CA LYS A 159 -19.59 -0.42 9.91
C LYS A 159 -18.22 0.23 9.83
N VAL A 160 -17.20 -0.57 9.60
CA VAL A 160 -15.80 -0.12 9.46
C VAL A 160 -15.30 -0.42 8.06
N ALA A 161 -14.80 0.60 7.37
CA ALA A 161 -14.01 0.45 6.16
C ALA A 161 -12.52 0.41 6.54
N THR A 162 -11.81 -0.61 6.07
CA THR A 162 -10.35 -0.67 6.16
C THR A 162 -9.74 -0.63 4.76
N VAL A 163 -8.73 0.19 4.53
CA VAL A 163 -8.00 0.24 3.25
C VAL A 163 -6.51 0.06 3.49
N ALA A 164 -5.89 -0.90 2.81
CA ALA A 164 -4.45 -0.94 2.65
C ALA A 164 -4.11 -0.34 1.28
N VAL A 165 -3.31 0.73 1.26
CA VAL A 165 -2.88 1.41 0.02
C VAL A 165 -1.38 1.56 0.03
N GLU A 166 -0.73 1.20 -1.07
CA GLU A 166 0.71 1.35 -1.25
C GLU A 166 1.00 1.90 -2.64
N ILE A 167 1.74 3.00 -2.68
CA ILE A 167 2.29 3.61 -3.89
C ILE A 167 3.80 3.38 -3.86
N CYS A 168 4.21 2.13 -4.10
CA CYS A 168 5.61 1.74 -4.02
C CYS A 168 6.50 2.50 -5.01
N SER A 169 5.93 2.96 -6.12
CA SER A 169 6.62 3.88 -7.05
C SER A 169 6.97 5.25 -6.44
N ALA A 170 6.29 5.66 -5.37
CA ALA A 170 6.60 6.84 -4.56
C ALA A 170 7.73 6.59 -3.53
N ALA A 171 8.21 5.35 -3.41
CA ALA A 171 9.27 4.96 -2.48
C ALA A 171 10.46 4.33 -3.22
N LEU A 172 10.63 4.64 -4.51
CA LEU A 172 11.72 4.12 -5.31
C LEU A 172 13.04 4.77 -4.91
N PHE A 173 13.94 3.95 -4.42
CA PHE A 173 15.28 4.34 -4.00
C PHE A 173 16.27 3.23 -4.38
N MET A 174 17.43 3.62 -4.94
CA MET A 174 18.43 2.68 -5.46
C MET A 174 19.80 2.95 -4.86
N ASN A 175 20.41 1.91 -4.28
CA ASN A 175 21.81 1.90 -3.86
C ASN A 175 22.42 0.50 -4.03
N GLU A 176 23.67 0.30 -3.60
CA GLU A 176 24.40 -0.97 -3.72
C GLU A 176 23.95 -2.05 -2.72
N GLU A 177 23.03 -1.75 -1.80
CA GLU A 177 22.57 -2.70 -0.79
C GLU A 177 21.68 -3.78 -1.44
N PRO A 178 22.01 -5.08 -1.34
CA PRO A 178 21.26 -6.14 -2.01
C PRO A 178 19.75 -6.18 -1.68
N GLY A 179 19.37 -5.91 -0.43
CA GLY A 179 17.96 -5.85 -0.01
C GLY A 179 17.18 -4.73 -0.71
N VAL A 180 17.76 -3.53 -0.85
CA VAL A 180 17.20 -2.42 -1.63
C VAL A 180 17.04 -2.82 -3.10
N LEU A 181 18.09 -3.39 -3.71
CA LEU A 181 18.07 -3.83 -5.11
C LEU A 181 16.97 -4.88 -5.37
N ILE A 182 16.83 -5.86 -4.48
CA ILE A 182 15.78 -6.88 -4.57
C ILE A 182 14.41 -6.24 -4.38
N SER A 183 14.23 -5.37 -3.38
CA SER A 183 12.96 -4.70 -3.09
C SER A 183 12.39 -3.95 -4.30
N MET A 184 13.22 -3.21 -5.03
CA MET A 184 12.82 -2.51 -6.26
C MET A 184 12.32 -3.43 -7.37
N CYS A 185 12.69 -4.71 -7.32
CA CYS A 185 12.26 -5.69 -8.31
C CYS A 185 10.94 -6.38 -7.95
N LEU A 186 10.44 -6.20 -6.73
CA LEU A 186 9.27 -6.88 -6.19
C LEU A 186 8.03 -5.98 -6.11
N PHE A 187 8.21 -4.75 -5.64
CA PHE A 187 7.08 -3.91 -5.24
C PHE A 187 6.42 -3.18 -6.42
N GLY A 188 5.10 -2.96 -6.29
CA GLY A 188 4.25 -2.24 -7.21
C GLY A 188 3.06 -1.62 -6.48
N ASP A 189 2.27 -0.82 -7.19
CA ASP A 189 1.23 0.03 -6.61
C ASP A 189 -0.13 -0.67 -6.56
N GLY A 190 -0.89 -0.46 -5.49
CA GLY A 190 -2.18 -1.09 -5.31
C GLY A 190 -2.92 -0.61 -4.07
N ALA A 191 -4.25 -0.79 -4.07
CA ALA A 191 -5.08 -0.65 -2.88
C ALA A 191 -6.07 -1.80 -2.74
N SER A 192 -6.35 -2.19 -1.50
CA SER A 192 -7.40 -3.16 -1.16
C SER A 192 -8.28 -2.59 -0.05
N ALA A 193 -9.60 -2.69 -0.22
CA ALA A 193 -10.60 -2.20 0.72
C ALA A 193 -11.49 -3.35 1.20
N ALA A 194 -11.70 -3.43 2.50
CA ALA A 194 -12.60 -4.39 3.14
C ALA A 194 -13.59 -3.66 4.05
N ILE A 195 -14.84 -4.13 4.03
CA ILE A 195 -15.93 -3.61 4.85
C ILE A 195 -16.29 -4.63 5.92
N TRP A 196 -16.30 -4.18 7.17
CA TRP A 196 -16.50 -5.01 8.35
C TRP A 196 -17.71 -4.55 9.16
N SER A 197 -18.41 -5.51 9.75
CA SER A 197 -19.45 -5.27 10.75
C SER A 197 -19.45 -6.36 11.81
N ASP A 198 -20.27 -6.19 12.85
CA ASP A 198 -20.59 -7.20 13.85
C ASP A 198 -21.86 -8.00 13.51
N GLU A 199 -22.52 -7.68 12.40
CA GLU A 199 -23.73 -8.37 11.94
C GLU A 199 -23.41 -9.73 11.32
N GLU A 200 -23.95 -10.78 11.94
CA GLU A 200 -24.03 -12.11 11.36
C GLU A 200 -24.88 -12.10 10.09
N GLY A 201 -24.47 -12.87 9.09
CA GLY A 201 -25.22 -13.03 7.86
C GLY A 201 -24.83 -14.30 7.14
N ASP A 202 -25.81 -14.93 6.50
CA ASP A 202 -25.59 -16.13 5.71
C ASP A 202 -24.53 -15.89 4.62
N GLY A 203 -23.53 -16.75 4.57
CA GLY A 203 -22.43 -16.67 3.60
C GLY A 203 -21.35 -15.61 3.90
N ARG A 204 -21.43 -14.88 5.01
CA ARG A 204 -20.35 -13.94 5.41
C ARG A 204 -19.18 -14.68 6.04
N TRP A 205 -17.97 -14.32 5.62
CA TRP A 205 -16.76 -14.81 6.26
C TRP A 205 -16.57 -14.14 7.62
N LYS A 206 -16.40 -14.95 8.66
CA LYS A 206 -16.04 -14.47 10.00
C LYS A 206 -14.53 -14.46 10.16
N VAL A 207 -13.99 -13.31 10.55
CA VAL A 207 -12.59 -13.18 10.94
C VAL A 207 -12.52 -12.99 12.46
N GLY A 208 -11.59 -13.71 13.09
CA GLY A 208 -11.33 -13.65 14.52
C GLY A 208 -10.14 -14.54 14.89
N LYS A 209 -9.76 -14.54 16.17
CA LYS A 209 -8.62 -15.32 16.70
C LYS A 209 -7.28 -14.99 16.00
N PHE A 210 -7.05 -13.72 15.70
CA PHE A 210 -5.78 -13.20 15.19
C PHE A 210 -5.14 -12.27 16.21
N ASP A 211 -3.81 -12.17 16.19
CA ASP A 211 -3.03 -11.31 17.08
C ASP A 211 -1.78 -10.79 16.34
N THR A 212 -1.09 -9.84 16.92
CA THR A 212 0.16 -9.27 16.38
C THR A 212 1.27 -9.40 17.42
N ILE A 213 2.43 -9.91 16.99
CA ILE A 213 3.59 -10.11 17.84
C ILE A 213 4.66 -9.09 17.46
N HIS A 214 5.27 -8.44 18.45
CA HIS A 214 6.39 -7.54 18.26
C HIS A 214 7.70 -8.27 18.55
N VAL A 215 8.59 -8.33 17.55
CA VAL A 215 9.89 -9.03 17.60
C VAL A 215 11.01 -8.01 17.35
N PRO A 216 11.34 -7.15 18.34
CA PRO A 216 12.23 -6.00 18.16
C PRO A 216 13.65 -6.37 17.71
N GLU A 217 14.14 -7.56 18.07
CA GLU A 217 15.45 -8.09 17.67
C GLU A 217 15.60 -8.32 16.15
N HIS A 218 14.51 -8.25 15.39
CA HIS A 218 14.52 -8.39 13.93
C HIS A 218 14.19 -7.09 13.20
N ARG A 219 13.93 -5.98 13.92
CA ARG A 219 13.52 -4.69 13.35
C ARG A 219 14.45 -4.21 12.23
N GLU A 220 15.75 -4.22 12.47
CA GLU A 220 16.73 -3.68 11.52
C GLU A 220 16.88 -4.56 10.25
N LYS A 221 16.40 -5.81 10.26
CA LYS A 221 16.44 -6.69 9.07
C LYS A 221 15.46 -6.25 7.97
N ILE A 222 14.45 -5.47 8.34
CA ILE A 222 13.36 -5.03 7.45
C ILE A 222 13.16 -3.51 7.48
N ARG A 223 14.12 -2.78 8.04
CA ARG A 223 14.02 -1.33 8.19
C ARG A 223 14.28 -0.64 6.86
N PHE A 224 13.41 0.30 6.51
CA PHE A 224 13.68 1.26 5.45
C PHE A 224 14.59 2.39 5.96
N ILE A 225 15.65 2.70 5.21
CA ILE A 225 16.63 3.72 5.56
C ILE A 225 16.69 4.74 4.41
N ASN A 226 16.31 5.98 4.70
CA ASN A 226 16.60 7.10 3.82
C ASN A 226 18.10 7.39 3.89
N SER A 227 18.87 7.07 2.85
CA SER A 227 20.24 7.54 2.70
C SER A 227 20.27 8.68 1.70
N GLY A 228 20.67 9.86 2.18
CA GLY A 228 20.94 11.05 1.35
C GLY A 228 22.33 11.05 0.75
#